data_AF-R9HL45-F1
#
_entry.id   AF-R9HL45-F1
#
_cell.length_a   1.000
_cell.length_b   1.000
_cell.length_c   1.000
_cell.angle_alpha   90.00
_cell.angle_beta   90.00
_cell.angle_gamma   90.00
#
_symmetry.space_group_name_H-M   'P 1'
#
loop_
_entity.id
_entity.type
_entity.pdbx_description
1 polymer ?
#
loop_
_entity_poly.entity_id
_entity_poly.type
_entity_poly.pdbx_seq_one_letter_code
_entity_poly.pdbx_strand_id
1 'polypeptide(L)'
;MKKKSFLSGIGAKLALAAVALTTVVFTSCEKEEFNVEPVELSPASATIVATVYDLTTGEVLAPQAIVETITAGTDGTIAATTKEISCPSFSNAEYLPVEAITVAIPKLAKGQFALIPVNFYAQKIVSAAKNVTVSEDPTTIETTEVKNTPVTYGPYDVDKNIDIEYAAKVGSEVVNINAINSYIETLVNSRAMSNENVIKVLKAVVGTYNTGIKTEMQKETRTIKAQTTVTFSPVTTIIESVVTVTATVDGVEYTIPNVQLRKAGATVVSESSESHAGHDHGHGDNSNSGGGAGGR
;
A
#
# COMPACT_ATOMS: atom_id res chain seq x y z
N MET A 1 59.38 -19.49 -32.22
CA MET A 1 58.22 -19.15 -33.08
C MET A 1 57.31 -18.18 -32.34
N LYS A 2 56.96 -17.06 -33.01
CA LYS A 2 55.76 -16.20 -32.92
C LYS A 2 54.79 -16.44 -31.74
N LYS A 3 54.53 -15.41 -30.90
CA LYS A 3 53.36 -14.44 -30.94
C LYS A 3 52.39 -14.75 -29.76
N LYS A 4 51.79 -13.86 -28.94
CA LYS A 4 51.53 -12.40 -28.81
C LYS A 4 51.34 -12.12 -27.28
N SER A 5 51.82 -11.04 -26.64
CA SER A 5 51.23 -9.66 -26.50
C SER A 5 49.73 -9.65 -26.15
N PHE A 6 49.19 -8.88 -25.20
CA PHE A 6 49.33 -7.44 -24.88
C PHE A 6 49.08 -7.19 -23.36
N LEU A 7 49.90 -6.43 -22.62
CA LEU A 7 50.01 -4.96 -22.48
C LEU A 7 48.73 -4.21 -22.04
N SER A 8 48.76 -3.69 -20.81
CA SER A 8 48.26 -2.38 -20.33
C SER A 8 47.86 -2.52 -18.84
N GLY A 9 48.38 -1.79 -17.86
CA GLY A 9 49.22 -0.60 -17.87
C GLY A 9 49.88 -0.38 -16.51
N ILE A 10 51.09 0.13 -16.59
CA ILE A 10 51.98 0.63 -15.54
C ILE A 10 51.57 2.06 -15.17
N GLY A 11 51.84 2.47 -13.93
CA GLY A 11 51.90 3.89 -13.55
C GLY A 11 51.98 4.08 -12.03
N ALA A 12 52.98 3.53 -11.34
CA ALA A 12 54.31 4.15 -11.16
C ALA A 12 54.33 5.32 -10.13
N LYS A 13 55.12 5.08 -9.07
CA LYS A 13 56.18 5.98 -8.53
C LYS A 13 55.69 7.09 -7.57
N LEU A 14 56.42 7.58 -6.56
CA LEU A 14 57.84 7.65 -6.17
C LEU A 14 57.88 7.90 -4.64
N ALA A 15 58.69 7.17 -3.87
CA ALA A 15 60.02 7.54 -3.35
C ALA A 15 60.04 8.56 -2.19
N LEU A 16 60.36 8.04 -0.99
CA LEU A 16 60.73 8.79 0.22
C LEU A 16 62.22 9.15 0.12
N ALA A 17 62.54 10.44 -0.08
CA ALA A 17 63.90 10.93 -0.14
C ALA A 17 64.35 11.46 1.24
N ALA A 18 65.39 10.84 1.78
CA ALA A 18 66.15 11.37 2.91
C ALA A 18 67.07 12.51 2.45
N VAL A 19 67.05 13.64 3.17
CA VAL A 19 68.02 14.72 2.99
C VAL A 19 68.65 15.00 4.34
N ALA A 20 69.95 14.73 4.44
CA ALA A 20 70.80 15.18 5.53
C ALA A 20 71.13 16.67 5.34
N LEU A 21 71.00 17.47 6.39
CA LEU A 21 71.44 18.87 6.39
C LEU A 21 72.36 19.12 7.58
N THR A 22 73.64 19.34 7.26
CA THR A 22 74.70 19.73 8.19
C THR A 22 74.55 21.20 8.63
N THR A 23 74.95 21.45 9.87
CA THR A 23 74.91 22.71 10.62
C THR A 23 75.59 23.90 9.93
N VAL A 24 74.94 25.08 9.95
CA VAL A 24 75.61 26.39 9.89
C VAL A 24 74.97 27.30 10.94
N VAL A 25 75.80 27.88 11.80
CA VAL A 25 75.42 28.75 12.92
C VAL A 25 75.30 30.18 12.37
N PHE A 26 74.13 30.79 12.53
CA PHE A 26 73.96 32.25 12.47
C PHE A 26 73.17 32.70 13.70
N THR A 27 73.70 33.73 14.33
CA THR A 27 73.31 34.29 15.62
C THR A 27 72.13 35.27 15.48
N SER A 28 71.36 35.41 16.56
CA SER A 28 70.56 36.60 16.92
C SER A 28 69.30 36.91 16.13
N CYS A 29 68.22 36.22 16.47
CA CYS A 29 66.95 36.84 16.89
C CYS A 29 66.23 35.79 17.73
N GLU A 30 65.68 36.21 18.86
CA GLU A 30 64.96 35.40 19.82
C GLU A 30 63.94 34.54 19.06
N LYS A 31 64.23 33.24 18.91
CA LYS A 31 63.17 32.29 18.58
C LYS A 31 62.37 32.22 19.87
N GLU A 32 61.26 32.96 19.91
CA GLU A 32 60.12 32.49 20.65
C GLU A 32 59.95 31.02 20.27
N GLU A 33 60.31 30.16 21.23
CA GLU A 33 59.87 28.79 21.23
C GLU A 33 58.35 28.93 21.32
N PHE A 34 57.70 28.97 20.15
CA PHE A 34 56.26 28.91 20.06
C PHE A 34 55.94 27.53 20.63
N ASN A 35 55.71 27.51 21.95
CA ASN A 35 55.20 26.37 22.65
C ASN A 35 53.77 26.25 22.14
N VAL A 36 53.62 25.70 20.94
CA VAL A 36 52.31 25.40 20.38
C VAL A 36 51.76 24.38 21.36
N GLU A 37 50.86 24.82 22.24
CA GLU A 37 50.16 23.89 23.11
C GLU A 37 49.62 22.76 22.22
N PRO A 38 49.76 21.48 22.63
CA PRO A 38 49.22 20.38 21.86
C PRO A 38 47.76 20.70 21.51
N VAL A 39 47.43 20.77 20.21
CA VAL A 39 46.07 21.07 19.77
C VAL A 39 45.13 20.07 20.43
N GLU A 40 44.27 20.57 21.32
CA GLU A 40 43.31 19.73 22.01
C GLU A 40 42.27 19.24 21.00
N LEU A 41 42.31 17.94 20.71
CA LEU A 41 41.37 17.30 19.81
C LEU A 41 39.98 17.26 20.44
N SER A 42 38.94 17.54 19.65
CA SER A 42 37.55 17.45 20.10
C SER A 42 37.20 16.03 20.61
N PRO A 43 36.30 15.89 21.59
CA PRO A 43 35.83 14.57 22.03
C PRO A 43 35.20 13.77 20.88
N ALA A 44 35.29 12.44 20.94
CA ALA A 44 34.65 11.58 19.95
C ALA A 44 33.11 11.66 19.97
N SER A 45 32.46 11.41 18.84
CA SER A 45 31.00 11.33 18.75
C SER A 45 30.51 10.27 17.77
N ALA A 46 29.32 9.70 18.00
CA ALA A 46 28.69 8.82 17.03
C ALA A 46 27.19 9.15 16.90
N THR A 47 26.70 9.34 15.68
CA THR A 47 25.30 9.64 15.40
C THR A 47 24.65 8.44 14.72
N ILE A 48 23.57 7.93 15.32
CA ILE A 48 22.76 6.85 14.75
C ILE A 48 21.61 7.48 13.97
N VAL A 49 21.51 7.13 12.70
CA VAL A 49 20.43 7.56 11.81
C VAL A 49 19.67 6.34 11.32
N ALA A 50 18.34 6.38 11.39
CA ALA A 50 17.52 5.25 11.00
C ALA A 50 16.50 5.61 9.91
N THR A 51 16.25 4.66 9.02
CA THR A 51 15.23 4.72 7.96
C THR A 51 14.31 3.50 8.08
N VAL A 52 13.01 3.68 7.83
CA VAL A 52 12.03 2.59 7.88
C VAL A 52 11.51 2.29 6.49
N TYR A 53 11.51 1.01 6.11
CA TYR A 53 11.09 0.51 4.81
C TYR A 53 9.91 -0.45 4.94
N ASP A 54 9.07 -0.52 3.89
CA ASP A 54 8.13 -1.62 3.73
C ASP A 54 8.89 -2.90 3.38
N LEU A 55 8.69 -3.96 4.16
CA LEU A 55 9.40 -5.23 3.96
C LEU A 55 9.06 -5.91 2.62
N THR A 56 7.86 -5.67 2.07
CA THR A 56 7.38 -6.31 0.84
C THR A 56 7.76 -5.52 -0.40
N THR A 57 7.54 -4.20 -0.39
CA THR A 57 7.75 -3.35 -1.58
C THR A 57 9.13 -2.69 -1.60
N GLY A 58 9.80 -2.57 -0.44
CA GLY A 58 11.05 -1.81 -0.29
C GLY A 58 10.85 -0.29 -0.30
N GLU A 59 9.62 0.20 -0.30
CA GLU A 59 9.33 1.64 -0.26
C GLU A 59 9.72 2.26 1.10
N VAL A 60 10.16 3.52 1.08
CA VAL A 60 10.48 4.26 2.31
C VAL A 60 9.18 4.66 2.99
N LEU A 61 8.94 4.12 4.19
CA LEU A 61 7.76 4.42 5.00
C LEU A 61 7.98 5.60 5.94
N ALA A 62 9.20 5.74 6.45
CA ALA A 62 9.61 6.92 7.22
C ALA A 62 11.01 7.36 6.76
N PRO A 63 11.19 8.65 6.43
CA PRO A 63 12.48 9.17 5.99
C PRO A 63 13.53 9.08 7.09
N GLN A 64 14.79 9.17 6.70
CA GLN A 64 15.92 9.07 7.62
C GLN A 64 15.83 10.11 8.75
N ALA A 65 15.93 9.65 10.00
CA ALA A 65 15.91 10.49 11.19
C ALA A 65 17.06 10.15 12.14
N ILE A 66 17.57 11.16 12.84
CA ILE A 66 18.53 10.95 13.94
C ILE A 66 17.75 10.30 15.10
N VAL A 67 18.17 9.10 15.48
CA VAL A 67 17.58 8.39 16.61
C VAL A 67 18.33 8.75 17.89
N GLU A 68 19.66 8.83 17.80
CA GLU A 68 20.50 9.06 18.95
C GLU A 68 21.88 9.61 18.56
N THR A 69 22.45 10.43 19.44
CA THR A 69 23.86 10.84 19.39
C THR A 69 24.56 10.36 20.66
N ILE A 70 25.62 9.58 20.48
CA ILE A 70 26.48 9.07 21.55
C ILE A 70 27.66 10.02 21.72
N THR A 71 27.84 10.49 22.95
CA THR A 71 28.96 11.35 23.34
C THR A 71 30.09 10.55 23.96
N ALA A 72 31.33 10.99 23.76
CA ALA A 72 32.50 10.41 24.40
C ALA A 72 32.42 10.40 25.94
N GLY A 73 33.18 9.46 26.54
CA GLY A 73 33.43 9.43 27.98
C GLY A 73 34.38 10.53 28.45
N THR A 74 34.74 10.50 29.72
CA THR A 74 35.63 11.49 30.36
C THR A 74 37.03 11.55 29.76
N ASP A 75 37.50 10.46 29.16
CA ASP A 75 38.78 10.37 28.44
C ASP A 75 38.70 10.91 26.99
N GLY A 76 37.52 11.37 26.56
CA GLY A 76 37.25 11.87 25.21
C GLY A 76 37.17 10.77 24.13
N THR A 77 37.09 9.49 24.51
CA THR A 77 36.97 8.36 23.59
C THR A 77 35.60 7.66 23.70
N ILE A 78 35.26 6.83 22.71
CA ILE A 78 34.13 5.90 22.74
C ILE A 78 34.68 4.48 22.63
N ALA A 79 34.30 3.59 23.54
CA ALA A 79 34.67 2.18 23.48
C ALA A 79 33.78 1.41 22.49
N ALA A 80 34.32 0.34 21.89
CA ALA A 80 33.50 -0.55 21.08
C ALA A 80 32.43 -1.23 21.96
N THR A 81 31.18 -1.18 21.52
CA THR A 81 30.04 -1.73 22.25
C THR A 81 28.90 -2.05 21.30
N THR A 82 27.81 -2.62 21.81
CA THR A 82 26.56 -2.79 21.08
C THR A 82 25.45 -2.02 21.79
N LYS A 83 24.46 -1.58 21.02
CA LYS A 83 23.28 -0.91 21.56
C LYS A 83 22.03 -1.36 20.85
N GLU A 84 20.97 -1.59 21.62
CA GLU A 84 19.65 -1.85 21.07
C GLU A 84 18.99 -0.53 20.65
N ILE A 85 18.56 -0.46 19.39
CA ILE A 85 17.95 0.71 18.77
C ILE A 85 16.51 0.35 18.42
N SER A 86 15.58 1.06 19.03
CA SER A 86 14.15 0.95 18.71
C SER A 86 13.84 1.70 17.41
N CYS A 87 12.82 1.21 16.68
CA CYS A 87 12.34 1.87 15.47
C CYS A 87 11.82 3.29 15.81
N PRO A 88 12.31 4.35 15.15
CA PRO A 88 11.91 5.71 15.48
C PRO A 88 10.49 6.01 14.96
N SER A 89 9.59 6.43 15.86
CA SER A 89 8.26 7.04 15.62
C SER A 89 7.37 6.45 14.50
N PHE A 90 7.67 5.25 14.01
CA PHE A 90 6.88 4.56 13.00
C PHE A 90 5.83 3.70 13.72
N SER A 91 4.61 4.21 13.75
CA SER A 91 3.44 3.50 14.24
C SER A 91 2.34 3.62 13.21
N ASN A 92 2.01 2.51 12.56
CA ASN A 92 0.92 2.42 11.60
C ASN A 92 0.10 1.17 11.89
N ALA A 93 -1.22 1.32 11.99
CA ALA A 93 -2.15 0.24 12.31
C ALA A 93 -2.18 -0.90 11.28
N GLU A 94 -1.70 -0.65 10.05
CA GLU A 94 -1.61 -1.65 8.99
C GLU A 94 -0.37 -2.54 9.09
N TYR A 95 0.59 -2.22 9.97
CA TYR A 95 1.86 -2.91 10.11
C TYR A 95 1.99 -3.61 11.47
N LEU A 96 2.71 -4.73 11.48
CA LEU A 96 3.13 -5.37 12.73
C LEU A 96 4.14 -4.48 13.48
N PRO A 97 4.19 -4.56 14.82
CA PRO A 97 5.23 -3.90 15.60
C PRO A 97 6.62 -4.23 15.06
N VAL A 98 7.44 -3.21 14.86
CA VAL A 98 8.82 -3.37 14.41
C VAL A 98 9.70 -3.61 15.63
N GLU A 99 10.39 -4.75 15.64
CA GLU A 99 11.31 -5.09 16.73
C GLU A 99 12.55 -4.18 16.73
N ALA A 100 13.11 -3.97 17.92
CA ALA A 100 14.36 -3.24 18.06
C ALA A 100 15.52 -4.07 17.48
N ILE A 101 16.55 -3.39 16.98
CA ILE A 101 17.73 -4.04 16.43
C ILE A 101 18.97 -3.75 17.27
N THR A 102 19.87 -4.73 17.37
CA THR A 102 21.17 -4.53 18.01
C THR A 102 22.18 -3.98 17.00
N VAL A 103 22.77 -2.83 17.30
CA VAL A 103 23.71 -2.10 16.43
C VAL A 103 25.08 -2.06 17.09
N ALA A 104 26.12 -2.36 16.33
CA ALA A 104 27.51 -2.25 16.79
C ALA A 104 27.99 -0.80 16.69
N ILE A 105 28.56 -0.30 17.79
CA ILE A 105 29.21 1.01 17.89
C ILE A 105 30.73 0.77 17.90
N PRO A 106 31.48 1.33 16.94
CA PRO A 106 32.93 1.12 16.86
C PRO A 106 33.66 1.89 17.98
N LYS A 107 34.90 1.46 18.27
CA LYS A 107 35.81 2.24 19.11
C LYS A 107 36.24 3.51 18.37
N LEU A 108 36.13 4.68 19.01
CA LEU A 108 36.52 5.98 18.46
C LEU A 108 37.46 6.72 19.43
N ALA A 109 38.57 7.24 18.91
CA ALA A 109 39.51 8.09 19.62
C ALA A 109 39.13 9.58 19.54
N LYS A 110 39.78 10.43 20.35
CA LYS A 110 39.61 11.89 20.25
C LYS A 110 39.82 12.38 18.82
N GLY A 111 38.99 13.32 18.39
CA GLY A 111 38.95 13.88 17.03
C GLY A 111 38.20 13.03 16.01
N GLN A 112 37.66 11.86 16.39
CA GLN A 112 36.91 10.99 15.48
C GLN A 112 35.40 11.11 15.67
N PHE A 113 34.65 11.06 14.58
CA PHE A 113 33.20 10.96 14.61
C PHE A 113 32.69 9.87 13.68
N ALA A 114 31.52 9.29 13.97
CA ALA A 114 30.90 8.26 13.15
C ALA A 114 29.42 8.58 12.87
N LEU A 115 28.95 8.19 11.69
CA LEU A 115 27.53 8.11 11.36
C LEU A 115 27.18 6.64 11.13
N ILE A 116 26.24 6.11 11.90
CA ILE A 116 25.85 4.70 11.88
C ILE A 116 24.44 4.60 11.29
N PRO A 117 24.29 4.15 10.02
CA PRO A 117 23.00 3.95 9.42
C PRO A 117 22.34 2.67 9.92
N VAL A 118 21.04 2.76 10.18
CA VAL A 118 20.18 1.69 10.67
C VAL A 118 18.97 1.59 9.74
N ASN A 119 18.65 0.38 9.29
CA ASN A 119 17.45 0.14 8.49
C ASN A 119 16.48 -0.73 9.27
N PHE A 120 15.24 -0.28 9.39
CA PHE A 120 14.12 -1.04 9.88
C PHE A 120 13.23 -1.49 8.73
N TYR A 121 12.67 -2.68 8.82
CA TYR A 121 11.72 -3.20 7.84
C TYR A 121 10.40 -3.53 8.53
N ALA A 122 9.34 -2.82 8.15
CA ALA A 122 8.00 -3.02 8.69
C ALA A 122 7.23 -4.02 7.84
N GLN A 123 6.66 -5.04 8.49
CA GLN A 123 5.83 -6.05 7.84
C GLN A 123 4.36 -5.61 7.88
N LYS A 124 3.75 -5.39 6.71
CA LYS A 124 2.30 -5.19 6.60
C LYS A 124 1.56 -6.42 7.14
N ILE A 125 0.55 -6.23 7.99
CA ILE A 125 -0.13 -7.31 8.72
C ILE A 125 -0.68 -8.37 7.77
N VAL A 126 -1.44 -7.94 6.74
CA VAL A 126 -2.05 -8.88 5.77
C VAL A 126 -1.00 -9.62 4.93
N SER A 127 0.13 -8.98 4.63
CA SER A 127 1.21 -9.57 3.82
C SER A 127 2.04 -10.62 4.58
N ALA A 128 1.90 -10.67 5.91
CA ALA A 128 2.52 -11.70 6.75
C ALA A 128 1.88 -13.08 6.55
N ALA A 129 0.59 -13.12 6.16
CA ALA A 129 -0.08 -14.37 5.78
C ALA A 129 0.34 -14.80 4.37
N LYS A 130 0.59 -16.10 4.21
CA LYS A 130 0.91 -16.76 2.94
C LYS A 130 -0.12 -17.85 2.64
N ASN A 131 -0.20 -18.27 1.38
CA ASN A 131 -1.07 -19.37 0.93
C ASN A 131 -2.53 -19.22 1.38
N VAL A 132 -3.06 -17.99 1.35
CA VAL A 132 -4.45 -17.76 1.77
C VAL A 132 -5.39 -18.42 0.76
N THR A 133 -6.26 -19.30 1.23
CA THR A 133 -7.31 -19.90 0.41
C THR A 133 -8.67 -19.79 1.09
N VAL A 134 -9.72 -19.74 0.27
CA VAL A 134 -11.11 -19.74 0.73
C VAL A 134 -11.86 -20.83 -0.02
N SER A 135 -12.53 -21.70 0.71
CA SER A 135 -13.37 -22.76 0.17
C SER A 135 -14.80 -22.55 0.63
N GLU A 136 -15.74 -22.46 -0.32
CA GLU A 136 -17.17 -22.34 -0.04
C GLU A 136 -17.79 -23.72 0.13
N ASP A 137 -18.65 -23.89 1.13
CA ASP A 137 -19.50 -25.07 1.23
C ASP A 137 -20.70 -24.90 0.26
N PRO A 138 -20.75 -25.68 -0.84
CA PRO A 138 -21.78 -25.50 -1.86
C PRO A 138 -23.19 -25.79 -1.34
N THR A 139 -23.33 -26.53 -0.24
CA THR A 139 -24.62 -26.87 0.36
C THR A 139 -25.23 -25.72 1.18
N THR A 140 -24.43 -24.69 1.45
CA THR A 140 -24.84 -23.53 2.26
C THR A 140 -25.12 -22.28 1.43
N ILE A 141 -25.02 -22.38 0.10
CA ILE A 141 -25.20 -21.23 -0.78
C ILE A 141 -26.69 -20.89 -0.87
N GLU A 142 -27.03 -19.70 -0.40
CA GLU A 142 -28.35 -19.09 -0.57
C GLU A 142 -28.20 -17.78 -1.34
N THR A 143 -29.20 -17.47 -2.17
CA THR A 143 -29.20 -16.25 -2.98
C THR A 143 -30.48 -15.46 -2.79
N THR A 144 -30.34 -14.15 -2.64
CA THR A 144 -31.46 -13.21 -2.56
C THR A 144 -31.31 -12.11 -3.60
N GLU A 145 -32.41 -11.61 -4.13
CA GLU A 145 -32.40 -10.51 -5.09
C GLU A 145 -32.72 -9.18 -4.41
N VAL A 146 -31.85 -8.19 -4.61
CA VAL A 146 -32.06 -6.82 -4.15
C VAL A 146 -32.37 -5.95 -5.35
N LYS A 147 -33.62 -5.49 -5.43
CA LYS A 147 -34.05 -4.52 -6.44
C LYS A 147 -33.43 -3.16 -6.13
N ASN A 148 -32.72 -2.60 -7.11
CA ASN A 148 -32.23 -1.23 -7.05
C ASN A 148 -33.25 -0.29 -7.69
N THR A 149 -33.07 1.01 -7.46
CA THR A 149 -33.95 2.04 -8.02
C THR A 149 -33.92 2.01 -9.55
N PRO A 150 -35.07 1.84 -10.23
CA PRO A 150 -35.13 1.95 -11.68
C PRO A 150 -34.82 3.37 -12.15
N VAL A 151 -34.25 3.49 -13.35
CA VAL A 151 -33.96 4.77 -14.01
C VAL A 151 -34.61 4.82 -15.37
N THR A 152 -35.22 5.96 -15.71
CA THR A 152 -35.99 6.14 -16.94
C THR A 152 -35.42 7.27 -17.77
N TYR A 153 -35.32 7.04 -19.08
CA TYR A 153 -34.81 7.99 -20.07
C TYR A 153 -35.77 8.13 -21.25
N GLY A 154 -35.74 9.30 -21.89
CA GLY A 154 -36.65 9.64 -22.99
C GLY A 154 -38.04 10.12 -22.51
N PRO A 155 -38.97 10.38 -23.45
CA PRO A 155 -38.75 10.31 -24.90
C PRO A 155 -37.85 11.44 -25.41
N TYR A 156 -37.15 11.19 -26.52
CA TYR A 156 -36.33 12.17 -27.23
C TYR A 156 -36.79 12.29 -28.69
N ASP A 157 -36.60 13.45 -29.32
CA ASP A 157 -37.03 13.67 -30.71
C ASP A 157 -36.16 12.94 -31.75
N VAL A 158 -34.92 12.63 -31.38
CA VAL A 158 -33.94 11.92 -32.20
C VAL A 158 -33.28 10.82 -31.37
N ASP A 159 -32.69 9.84 -32.06
CA ASP A 159 -31.85 8.83 -31.43
C ASP A 159 -30.74 9.52 -30.61
N LYS A 160 -30.61 9.16 -29.33
CA LYS A 160 -29.66 9.78 -28.42
C LYS A 160 -28.80 8.73 -27.73
N ASN A 161 -27.49 8.90 -27.82
CA ASN A 161 -26.56 8.16 -26.98
C ASN A 161 -26.48 8.84 -25.61
N ILE A 162 -26.74 8.07 -24.55
CA ILE A 162 -26.69 8.54 -23.17
C ILE A 162 -25.85 7.58 -22.34
N ASP A 163 -25.19 8.11 -21.31
CA ASP A 163 -24.64 7.28 -20.25
C ASP A 163 -25.77 7.01 -19.25
N ILE A 164 -26.24 5.77 -19.24
CA ILE A 164 -27.18 5.31 -18.21
C ILE A 164 -26.41 5.12 -16.91
N GLU A 165 -26.93 5.68 -15.83
CA GLU A 165 -26.37 5.50 -14.49
C GLU A 165 -27.29 4.59 -13.70
N TYR A 166 -26.77 3.46 -13.20
CA TYR A 166 -27.54 2.52 -12.40
C TYR A 166 -26.83 2.11 -11.12
N ALA A 167 -27.61 1.89 -10.07
CA ALA A 167 -27.10 1.43 -8.78
C ALA A 167 -26.83 -0.09 -8.82
N ALA A 168 -25.64 -0.48 -8.37
CA ALA A 168 -25.25 -1.87 -8.14
C ALA A 168 -24.76 -2.04 -6.69
N LYS A 169 -25.05 -3.18 -6.07
CA LYS A 169 -24.40 -3.54 -4.79
C LYS A 169 -23.02 -4.13 -5.09
N VAL A 170 -22.01 -3.74 -4.29
CA VAL A 170 -20.65 -4.28 -4.36
C VAL A 170 -20.11 -4.53 -2.96
N GLY A 171 -19.07 -5.37 -2.86
CA GLY A 171 -18.40 -5.69 -1.61
C GLY A 171 -18.94 -6.95 -0.94
N SER A 172 -18.50 -7.17 0.29
CA SER A 172 -18.76 -8.39 1.05
C SER A 172 -18.70 -8.13 2.56
N GLU A 173 -19.36 -8.99 3.31
CA GLU A 173 -19.48 -8.88 4.76
C GLU A 173 -19.31 -10.25 5.39
N VAL A 174 -18.55 -10.30 6.47
CA VAL A 174 -18.46 -11.47 7.33
C VAL A 174 -19.48 -11.30 8.45
N VAL A 175 -20.64 -11.96 8.30
CA VAL A 175 -21.81 -11.74 9.16
C VAL A 175 -21.51 -12.07 10.62
N ASN A 176 -20.75 -13.13 10.87
CA ASN A 176 -20.38 -13.59 12.20
C ASN A 176 -18.97 -13.16 12.64
N ILE A 177 -18.48 -12.00 12.18
CA ILE A 177 -17.10 -11.54 12.40
C ILE A 177 -16.67 -11.55 13.89
N ASN A 178 -17.58 -11.21 14.81
CA ASN A 178 -17.28 -11.22 16.24
C ASN A 178 -16.98 -12.63 16.76
N ALA A 179 -17.79 -13.62 16.35
CA ALA A 179 -17.59 -15.01 16.74
C ALA A 179 -16.30 -15.58 16.12
N ILE A 180 -16.02 -15.24 14.86
CA ILE A 180 -14.77 -15.62 14.19
C ILE A 180 -13.56 -14.99 14.88
N ASN A 181 -13.63 -13.72 15.24
CA ASN A 181 -12.55 -13.05 15.97
C ASN A 181 -12.28 -13.71 17.33
N SER A 182 -13.32 -14.08 18.07
CA SER A 182 -13.17 -14.83 19.32
C SER A 182 -12.60 -16.23 19.10
N TYR A 183 -13.00 -16.92 18.03
CA TYR A 183 -12.43 -18.22 17.69
C TYR A 183 -10.93 -18.12 17.35
N ILE A 184 -10.52 -17.12 16.57
CA ILE A 184 -9.11 -16.89 16.22
C ILE A 184 -8.24 -16.71 17.47
N GLU A 185 -8.75 -16.04 18.51
CA GLU A 185 -8.02 -15.87 19.78
C GLU A 185 -7.71 -17.20 20.48
N THR A 186 -8.48 -18.27 20.20
CA THR A 186 -8.26 -19.61 20.76
C THR A 186 -7.32 -20.49 19.93
N LEU A 187 -7.02 -20.12 18.68
CA LEU A 187 -6.27 -20.95 17.74
C LEU A 187 -4.74 -20.94 17.95
N VAL A 188 -4.21 -19.90 18.59
CA VAL A 188 -2.79 -19.56 18.47
C VAL A 188 -1.86 -20.43 19.32
N ASN A 189 -0.95 -21.11 18.63
CA ASN A 189 0.17 -21.88 19.18
C ASN A 189 1.42 -21.65 18.32
N SER A 190 1.89 -20.39 18.28
CA SER A 190 3.03 -19.97 17.45
C SER A 190 4.38 -20.24 18.13
N ARG A 191 5.45 -20.40 17.32
CA ARG A 191 6.81 -20.66 17.82
C ARG A 191 7.78 -19.48 17.68
N ALA A 192 7.71 -18.68 16.62
CA ALA A 192 8.64 -17.57 16.40
C ALA A 192 7.96 -16.18 16.45
N MET A 193 6.76 -16.04 15.89
CA MET A 193 5.93 -14.84 16.04
C MET A 193 5.11 -14.88 17.33
N SER A 194 4.91 -13.75 18.00
CA SER A 194 4.04 -13.68 19.17
C SER A 194 2.59 -14.06 18.82
N ASN A 195 1.91 -14.76 19.74
CA ASN A 195 0.50 -15.15 19.56
C ASN A 195 -0.39 -13.94 19.24
N GLU A 196 -0.15 -12.78 19.86
CA GLU A 196 -0.88 -11.53 19.58
C GLU A 196 -0.72 -11.06 18.12
N ASN A 197 0.50 -11.15 17.58
CA ASN A 197 0.76 -10.77 16.19
C ASN A 197 0.12 -11.76 15.22
N VAL A 198 0.17 -13.07 15.51
CA VAL A 198 -0.54 -14.07 14.70
C VAL A 198 -2.06 -13.82 14.72
N ILE A 199 -2.66 -13.54 15.87
CA ILE A 199 -4.07 -13.16 15.98
C ILE A 199 -4.37 -11.94 15.09
N LYS A 200 -3.55 -10.89 15.16
CA LYS A 200 -3.72 -9.68 14.32
C LYS A 200 -3.70 -10.03 12.83
N VAL A 201 -2.75 -10.88 12.41
CA VAL A 201 -2.63 -11.33 11.01
C VAL A 201 -3.88 -12.09 10.58
N LEU A 202 -4.31 -13.10 11.34
CA LEU A 202 -5.48 -13.92 11.00
C LEU A 202 -6.78 -13.10 10.97
N LYS A 203 -6.97 -12.19 11.95
CA LYS A 203 -8.11 -11.26 11.95
C LYS A 203 -8.08 -10.33 10.74
N ALA A 204 -6.91 -9.84 10.34
CA ALA A 204 -6.76 -9.00 9.15
C ALA A 204 -7.06 -9.78 7.86
N VAL A 205 -6.62 -11.04 7.76
CA VAL A 205 -6.97 -11.94 6.64
C VAL A 205 -8.47 -12.07 6.50
N VAL A 206 -9.19 -12.43 7.57
CA VAL A 206 -10.67 -12.49 7.54
C VAL A 206 -11.27 -11.12 7.24
N GLY A 207 -10.69 -10.05 7.79
CA GLY A 207 -11.10 -8.67 7.55
C GLY A 207 -11.07 -8.25 6.07
N THR A 208 -10.23 -8.86 5.23
CA THR A 208 -10.22 -8.59 3.78
C THR A 208 -11.53 -8.95 3.09
N TYR A 209 -12.30 -9.87 3.67
CA TYR A 209 -13.63 -10.26 3.18
C TYR A 209 -14.76 -9.44 3.80
N ASN A 210 -14.47 -8.56 4.78
CA ASN A 210 -15.45 -7.75 5.48
C ASN A 210 -15.39 -6.28 5.04
N THR A 211 -15.56 -6.04 3.74
CA THR A 211 -15.49 -4.71 3.11
C THR A 211 -16.77 -3.89 3.28
N GLY A 212 -17.86 -4.52 3.71
CA GLY A 212 -19.21 -3.98 3.74
C GLY A 212 -19.87 -4.04 2.36
N ILE A 213 -21.18 -4.30 2.35
CA ILE A 213 -21.98 -4.23 1.13
C ILE A 213 -22.52 -2.81 0.97
N LYS A 214 -22.09 -2.14 -0.09
CA LYS A 214 -22.46 -0.74 -0.41
C LYS A 214 -23.11 -0.65 -1.78
N THR A 215 -23.87 0.42 -1.99
CA THR A 215 -24.40 0.79 -3.31
C THR A 215 -23.40 1.68 -4.02
N GLU A 216 -23.03 1.34 -5.25
CA GLU A 216 -22.21 2.16 -6.14
C GLU A 216 -22.93 2.40 -7.47
N MET A 217 -22.76 3.60 -8.02
CA MET A 217 -23.30 3.96 -9.33
C MET A 217 -22.36 3.47 -10.43
N GLN A 218 -22.90 2.66 -11.35
CA GLN A 218 -22.25 2.20 -12.56
C GLN A 218 -22.73 3.00 -13.75
N LYS A 219 -21.89 3.14 -14.78
CA LYS A 219 -22.23 3.84 -16.01
C LYS A 219 -22.10 2.91 -17.22
N GLU A 220 -23.06 3.01 -18.13
CA GLU A 220 -23.02 2.28 -19.40
C GLU A 220 -23.61 3.15 -20.51
N THR A 221 -22.95 3.21 -21.66
CA THR A 221 -23.48 4.00 -22.79
C THR A 221 -24.52 3.19 -23.56
N ARG A 222 -25.71 3.75 -23.76
CA ARG A 222 -26.80 3.16 -24.54
C ARG A 222 -27.42 4.15 -25.51
N THR A 223 -27.89 3.66 -26.64
CA THR A 223 -28.66 4.44 -27.61
C THR A 223 -30.15 4.30 -27.31
N ILE A 224 -30.79 5.40 -26.93
CA ILE A 224 -32.25 5.48 -26.79
C ILE A 224 -32.83 5.95 -28.11
N LYS A 225 -33.78 5.19 -28.66
CA LYS A 225 -34.42 5.53 -29.93
C LYS A 225 -35.36 6.73 -29.79
N ALA A 226 -35.48 7.50 -30.87
CA ALA A 226 -36.44 8.59 -30.95
C ALA A 226 -37.86 8.12 -30.57
N GLN A 227 -38.61 8.97 -29.87
CA GLN A 227 -40.00 8.73 -29.46
C GLN A 227 -40.20 7.47 -28.58
N THR A 228 -39.15 7.01 -27.90
CA THR A 228 -39.23 5.90 -26.92
C THR A 228 -38.87 6.36 -25.52
N THR A 229 -39.65 5.92 -24.55
CA THR A 229 -39.28 5.97 -23.13
C THR A 229 -38.72 4.60 -22.76
N VAL A 230 -37.55 4.57 -22.11
CA VAL A 230 -36.87 3.33 -21.71
C VAL A 230 -36.60 3.38 -20.22
N THR A 231 -36.98 2.32 -19.51
CA THR A 231 -36.71 2.14 -18.08
C THR A 231 -35.74 0.97 -17.88
N PHE A 232 -34.67 1.23 -17.14
CA PHE A 232 -33.68 0.24 -16.72
C PHE A 232 -33.91 -0.12 -15.25
N SER A 233 -34.15 -1.39 -14.97
CA SER A 233 -34.43 -1.93 -13.63
C SER A 233 -33.27 -2.84 -13.18
N PRO A 234 -32.34 -2.35 -12.34
CA PRO A 234 -31.20 -3.13 -11.88
C PRO A 234 -31.59 -4.02 -10.69
N VAL A 235 -31.17 -5.28 -10.71
CA VAL A 235 -31.34 -6.23 -9.61
C VAL A 235 -29.98 -6.84 -9.28
N THR A 236 -29.50 -6.64 -8.05
CA THR A 236 -28.26 -7.27 -7.59
C THR A 236 -28.57 -8.55 -6.83
N THR A 237 -27.97 -9.66 -7.22
CA THR A 237 -27.98 -10.89 -6.42
C THR A 237 -27.06 -10.72 -5.22
N ILE A 238 -27.53 -11.04 -4.02
CA ILE A 238 -26.71 -11.20 -2.83
C ILE A 238 -26.57 -12.69 -2.57
N ILE A 239 -25.34 -13.14 -2.34
CA ILE A 239 -24.98 -14.54 -2.12
C ILE A 239 -24.54 -14.67 -0.67
N GLU A 240 -25.18 -15.56 0.08
CA GLU A 240 -24.80 -15.96 1.42
C GLU A 240 -24.23 -17.39 1.36
N SER A 241 -23.10 -17.61 2.01
CA SER A 241 -22.45 -18.93 2.07
C SER A 241 -21.65 -19.08 3.35
N VAL A 242 -21.41 -20.31 3.76
CA VAL A 242 -20.42 -20.64 4.79
C VAL A 242 -19.13 -21.02 4.09
N VAL A 243 -18.03 -20.40 4.52
CA VAL A 243 -16.70 -20.63 3.97
C VAL A 243 -15.71 -21.07 5.04
N THR A 244 -14.68 -21.79 4.60
CA THR A 244 -13.49 -22.06 5.39
C THR A 244 -12.33 -21.27 4.82
N VAL A 245 -11.66 -20.49 5.67
CA VAL A 245 -10.47 -19.72 5.31
C VAL A 245 -9.24 -20.43 5.87
N THR A 246 -8.23 -20.66 5.04
CA THR A 246 -6.93 -21.14 5.48
C THR A 246 -5.84 -20.12 5.18
N ALA A 247 -4.84 -20.04 6.06
CA ALA A 247 -3.68 -19.18 5.87
C ALA A 247 -2.47 -19.75 6.60
N THR A 248 -1.29 -19.62 6.00
CA THR A 248 -0.02 -19.90 6.66
C THR A 248 0.54 -18.61 7.27
N VAL A 249 0.79 -18.60 8.58
CA VAL A 249 1.43 -17.49 9.29
C VAL A 249 2.61 -18.04 10.07
N ASP A 250 3.80 -17.44 9.88
CA ASP A 250 5.03 -17.89 10.55
C ASP A 250 5.32 -19.40 10.36
N GLY A 251 5.06 -19.91 9.15
CA GLY A 251 5.26 -21.32 8.80
C GLY A 251 4.22 -22.29 9.37
N VAL A 252 3.23 -21.81 10.13
CA VAL A 252 2.13 -22.62 10.67
C VAL A 252 0.86 -22.38 9.87
N GLU A 253 0.19 -23.46 9.45
CA GLU A 253 -1.11 -23.38 8.79
C GLU A 253 -2.24 -23.26 9.82
N TYR A 254 -3.13 -22.30 9.60
CA TYR A 254 -4.31 -22.05 10.40
C TYR A 254 -5.57 -22.27 9.55
N THR A 255 -6.57 -22.93 10.14
CA THR A 255 -7.89 -23.15 9.54
C THR A 255 -8.96 -22.44 10.34
N ILE A 256 -9.71 -21.57 9.69
CA ILE A 256 -10.81 -20.78 10.25
C ILE A 256 -12.11 -21.26 9.58
N PRO A 257 -12.83 -22.22 10.17
CA PRO A 257 -14.07 -22.74 9.63
C PRO A 257 -15.25 -21.80 9.94
N ASN A 258 -16.41 -22.12 9.36
CA ASN A 258 -17.70 -21.51 9.70
C ASN A 258 -17.77 -19.99 9.51
N VAL A 259 -17.00 -19.42 8.59
CA VAL A 259 -17.06 -18.01 8.26
C VAL A 259 -18.32 -17.77 7.43
N GLN A 260 -19.31 -17.05 7.96
CA GLN A 260 -20.55 -16.73 7.25
C GLN A 260 -20.30 -15.52 6.37
N LEU A 261 -20.18 -15.75 5.08
CA LEU A 261 -19.86 -14.74 4.08
C LEU A 261 -21.13 -14.33 3.33
N ARG A 262 -21.40 -13.03 3.33
CA ARG A 262 -22.42 -12.41 2.49
C ARG A 262 -21.72 -11.52 1.46
N LYS A 263 -21.91 -11.78 0.17
CA LYS A 263 -21.24 -11.03 -0.91
C LYS A 263 -22.23 -10.53 -1.96
N ALA A 264 -21.96 -9.35 -2.50
CA ALA A 264 -22.66 -8.90 -3.70
C ALA A 264 -22.23 -9.75 -4.91
N GLY A 265 -23.21 -10.37 -5.56
CA GLY A 265 -23.06 -11.09 -6.82
C GLY A 265 -23.35 -10.20 -8.02
N ALA A 266 -23.83 -10.80 -9.10
CA ALA A 266 -24.10 -10.08 -10.34
C ALA A 266 -25.24 -9.07 -10.18
N THR A 267 -25.10 -7.91 -10.83
CA THR A 267 -26.21 -6.98 -11.07
C THR A 267 -26.73 -7.16 -12.48
N VAL A 268 -27.98 -7.56 -12.61
CA VAL A 268 -28.68 -7.71 -13.90
C VAL A 268 -29.56 -6.49 -14.11
N VAL A 269 -29.43 -5.84 -15.27
CA VAL A 269 -30.25 -4.67 -15.64
C VAL A 269 -31.27 -5.11 -16.68
N SER A 270 -32.54 -5.09 -16.33
CA SER A 270 -33.63 -5.36 -17.28
C SER A 270 -34.10 -4.06 -17.92
N GLU A 271 -34.33 -4.09 -19.23
CA GLU A 271 -34.84 -2.96 -20.01
C GLU A 271 -36.32 -3.17 -20.35
N SER A 272 -37.13 -2.13 -20.18
CA SER A 272 -38.51 -2.06 -20.68
C SER A 272 -38.72 -0.76 -21.42
N SER A 273 -39.41 -0.79 -22.56
CA SER A 273 -39.63 0.39 -23.40
C SER A 273 -41.09 0.59 -23.79
N GLU A 274 -41.47 1.87 -23.93
CA GLU A 274 -42.78 2.31 -24.36
C GLU A 274 -42.62 3.28 -25.53
N SER A 275 -43.18 2.93 -26.70
CA SER A 275 -43.18 3.78 -27.88
C SER A 275 -44.32 4.80 -27.81
N HIS A 276 -43.98 6.07 -27.92
CA HIS A 276 -44.96 7.15 -28.01
C HIS A 276 -45.20 7.40 -29.49
N ALA A 277 -46.31 6.88 -30.03
CA ALA A 277 -46.71 7.22 -31.39
C ALA A 277 -46.96 8.74 -31.46
N GLY A 278 -46.13 9.45 -32.22
CA GLY A 278 -46.24 10.90 -32.37
C GLY A 278 -47.65 11.27 -32.83
N HIS A 279 -48.24 12.28 -32.20
CA HIS A 279 -49.41 12.91 -32.76
C HIS A 279 -49.02 13.54 -34.09
N ASP A 280 -49.55 12.98 -35.17
CA ASP A 280 -49.40 13.49 -36.53
C ASP A 280 -49.83 14.97 -36.56
N HIS A 281 -48.87 15.86 -36.75
CA HIS A 281 -49.15 17.26 -37.04
C HIS A 281 -49.56 17.32 -38.51
N GLY A 282 -50.86 17.09 -38.74
CA GLY A 282 -51.47 17.20 -40.07
C GLY A 282 -51.21 18.58 -40.66
N HIS A 283 -50.26 18.66 -41.60
CA HIS A 283 -50.13 19.82 -42.48
C HIS A 283 -51.29 19.79 -43.47
N GLY A 284 -52.34 20.52 -43.14
CA GLY A 284 -53.46 20.81 -44.02
C GLY A 284 -53.10 21.86 -45.05
N ASP A 285 -52.23 21.52 -46.01
CA ASP A 285 -52.10 22.25 -47.27
C ASP A 285 -52.54 21.33 -48.40
N ASN A 286 -53.81 21.48 -48.81
CA ASN A 286 -54.12 21.49 -50.24
C ASN A 286 -55.51 22.08 -50.52
N SER A 287 -55.45 23.16 -51.29
CA SER A 287 -56.53 23.86 -51.95
C SER A 287 -57.21 23.04 -53.06
N ASN A 288 -58.51 23.35 -53.22
CA ASN A 288 -59.33 23.23 -54.44
C ASN A 288 -60.02 21.89 -54.74
N SER A 289 -61.35 21.86 -54.57
CA SER A 289 -62.34 21.54 -55.63
C SER A 289 -63.79 21.69 -55.14
N GLY A 290 -64.46 22.74 -55.62
CA GLY A 290 -65.81 22.74 -56.22
C GLY A 290 -67.02 22.10 -55.52
N GLY A 291 -68.05 22.94 -55.33
CA GLY A 291 -69.43 22.57 -55.69
C GLY A 291 -70.43 22.46 -54.54
N GLY A 292 -71.18 23.55 -54.29
CA GLY A 292 -72.33 23.52 -53.39
C GLY A 292 -73.17 24.78 -53.51
N ALA A 293 -74.10 24.78 -54.47
CA ALA A 293 -75.15 25.78 -54.58
C ALA A 293 -76.06 25.77 -53.34
N GLY A 294 -76.41 26.94 -52.81
CA GLY A 294 -77.31 27.05 -51.67
C GLY A 294 -77.66 28.48 -51.25
N GLY A 295 -78.53 29.13 -52.03
CA GLY A 295 -79.57 30.06 -51.56
C GLY A 295 -79.17 31.41 -50.92
N ARG A 296 -79.31 32.50 -51.67
CA ARG A 296 -80.46 33.43 -51.66
C ARG A 296 -80.21 34.57 -52.64
#